data_AF-I2QB81-F1
#
_entry.id   AF-I2QB81-F1
#
_cell.length_a   1.000
_cell.length_b   1.000
_cell.length_c   1.000
_cell.angle_alpha   90.00
_cell.angle_beta   90.00
_cell.angle_gamma   90.00
#
_symmetry.space_group_name_H-M   'P 1'
#
loop_
_entity.id
_entity.type
_entity.pdbx_description
1 polymer ?
#
loop_
_entity_poly.entity_id
_entity_poly.type
_entity_poly.pdbx_seq_one_letter_code
_entity_poly.pdbx_strand_id
1 'polypeptide(L)'
;MTRRARETNFEISGAPLRRDEFDRNHRQIKAAIRPRDRVEDMYAEDLTDGSLQMPRLRRAASHFLATRQREVLYAQLVQHQPAMCDADHVTLVERWSRGEPDAKAEVAVILQQAGLTEFDIESEAVLNSLPTLIQLEQLQAPKAARRDKALLAIALHRRMQAQDQVLRLARDNNCNTGTLEGSSLEQPPSDDQ
;
A
#
# COMPACT_ATOMS: atom_id res chain seq x y z
N MET A 1 9.36 8.75 54.01
CA MET A 1 9.56 7.78 52.91
C MET A 1 8.61 8.13 51.77
N THR A 2 9.06 8.94 50.82
CA THR A 2 8.25 9.51 49.73
C THR A 2 8.63 8.84 48.41
N ARG A 3 7.69 8.07 47.83
CA ARG A 3 7.79 7.48 46.48
C ARG A 3 7.77 8.63 45.46
N ARG A 4 8.92 8.93 44.85
CA ARG A 4 9.00 9.79 43.66
C ARG A 4 8.69 8.95 42.43
N ALA A 5 7.59 9.30 41.76
CA ALA A 5 7.24 8.83 40.44
C ALA A 5 8.37 9.18 39.45
N ARG A 6 8.89 8.17 38.75
CA ARG A 6 9.71 8.37 37.56
C ARG A 6 8.75 8.51 36.39
N GLU A 7 8.48 9.76 36.01
CA GLU A 7 7.93 10.08 34.69
C GLU A 7 9.05 9.90 33.68
N THR A 8 9.02 8.79 32.94
CA THR A 8 9.84 8.62 31.75
C THR A 8 9.20 9.43 30.63
N ASN A 9 9.75 10.63 30.39
CA ASN A 9 9.54 11.38 29.16
C ASN A 9 10.09 10.54 27.99
N PHE A 10 9.19 9.82 27.32
CA PHE A 10 9.47 9.18 26.05
C PHE A 10 9.39 10.28 24.98
N GLU A 11 10.48 11.03 24.80
CA GLU A 11 10.61 11.94 23.66
C GLU A 11 10.59 11.09 22.38
N ILE A 12 9.45 11.11 21.69
CA ILE A 12 9.26 10.50 20.38
C ILE A 12 10.06 11.34 19.36
N SER A 13 11.37 11.14 19.33
CA SER A 13 12.25 11.64 18.28
C SER A 13 12.05 10.81 17.01
N GLY A 14 10.95 11.05 16.29
CA GLY A 14 10.58 10.30 15.08
C GLY A 14 9.79 11.09 14.03
N ALA A 15 9.68 12.42 14.19
CA ALA A 15 8.68 13.22 13.48
C ALA A 15 9.07 13.87 12.13
N PRO A 16 10.35 14.09 11.72
CA PRO A 16 10.60 14.77 10.45
C PRO A 16 10.50 13.85 9.22
N LEU A 17 11.03 12.62 9.29
CA LEU A 17 11.08 11.71 8.12
C LEU A 17 9.72 11.23 7.61
N ARG A 18 8.70 11.18 8.48
CA ARG A 18 7.34 10.72 8.11
C ARG A 18 6.57 11.74 7.29
N ARG A 19 6.76 13.03 7.56
CA ARG A 19 6.04 14.10 6.86
C ARG A 19 6.62 14.29 5.46
N ASP A 20 7.94 14.22 5.31
CA ASP A 20 8.58 14.34 4.00
C ASP A 20 8.27 13.18 3.06
N GLU A 21 8.18 11.94 3.57
CA GLU A 21 7.77 10.77 2.79
C GLU A 21 6.33 10.91 2.30
N PHE A 22 5.44 11.34 3.19
CA PHE A 22 4.05 11.63 2.86
C PHE A 22 3.94 12.71 1.79
N ASP A 23 4.58 13.86 1.99
CA ASP A 23 4.49 14.99 1.07
C ASP A 23 5.09 14.70 -0.31
N ARG A 24 6.14 13.87 -0.37
CA ARG A 24 6.69 13.38 -1.66
C ARG A 24 5.71 12.47 -2.38
N ASN A 25 5.19 11.46 -1.70
CA ASN A 25 4.24 10.50 -2.27
C ASN A 25 2.93 11.19 -2.69
N HIS A 26 2.44 12.10 -1.87
CA HIS A 26 1.28 12.94 -2.14
C HIS A 26 1.47 13.78 -3.41
N ARG A 27 2.63 14.46 -3.54
CA ARG A 27 2.97 15.21 -4.76
C ARG A 27 3.04 14.33 -6.00
N GLN A 28 3.64 13.13 -5.89
CA GLN A 28 3.72 12.19 -7.01
C GLN A 28 2.34 11.71 -7.47
N ILE A 29 1.48 11.33 -6.52
CA ILE A 29 0.12 10.86 -6.81
C ILE A 29 -0.72 11.99 -7.39
N LYS A 30 -0.69 13.19 -6.81
CA LYS A 30 -1.40 14.35 -7.37
C LYS A 30 -0.88 14.73 -8.76
N ALA A 31 0.43 14.67 -9.00
CA ALA A 31 1.01 14.94 -10.32
C ALA A 31 0.60 13.90 -11.37
N ALA A 32 0.45 12.63 -10.98
CA ALA A 32 0.01 11.54 -11.85
C ALA A 32 -1.49 11.61 -12.16
N ILE A 33 -2.32 11.84 -11.13
CA ILE A 33 -3.78 11.91 -11.29
C ILE A 33 -4.21 13.21 -11.95
N ARG A 34 -3.57 14.34 -11.60
CA ARG A 34 -3.96 15.70 -11.96
C ARG A 34 -5.42 15.98 -11.62
N PRO A 35 -5.77 16.03 -10.32
CA PRO A 35 -7.16 16.22 -9.91
C PRO A 35 -7.73 17.52 -10.48
N ARG A 36 -8.91 17.46 -11.08
CA ARG A 36 -9.59 18.59 -11.73
C ARG A 36 -10.49 19.38 -10.79
N ASP A 37 -10.94 18.73 -9.73
CA ASP A 37 -11.85 19.29 -8.73
C ASP A 37 -11.61 18.65 -7.35
N ARG A 38 -12.39 19.10 -6.35
CA ARG A 38 -12.25 18.65 -4.97
C ARG A 38 -12.60 17.16 -4.78
N VAL A 39 -13.46 16.58 -5.62
CA VAL A 39 -13.82 15.17 -5.52
C VAL A 39 -12.64 14.30 -5.94
N GLU A 40 -11.99 14.63 -7.06
CA GLU A 40 -10.77 13.95 -7.48
C GLU A 40 -9.62 14.14 -6.48
N ASP A 41 -9.54 15.32 -5.87
CA ASP A 41 -8.53 15.65 -4.86
C ASP A 41 -8.67 14.80 -3.59
N MET A 42 -9.91 14.58 -3.13
CA MET A 42 -10.22 13.67 -2.02
C MET A 42 -9.76 12.23 -2.33
N TYR A 43 -10.02 11.73 -3.54
CA TYR A 43 -9.54 10.40 -3.94
C TYR A 43 -8.01 10.33 -4.06
N ALA A 44 -7.36 11.41 -4.49
CA ALA A 44 -5.90 11.47 -4.52
C ALA A 44 -5.28 11.42 -3.11
N GLU A 45 -5.92 12.05 -2.13
CA GLU A 45 -5.55 11.96 -0.70
C GLU A 45 -5.70 10.51 -0.19
N ASP A 46 -6.84 9.86 -0.42
CA ASP A 46 -7.08 8.46 -0.05
C ASP A 46 -6.04 7.49 -0.66
N LEU A 47 -5.68 7.71 -1.92
CA LEU A 47 -4.66 6.91 -2.63
C LEU A 47 -3.27 7.11 -2.03
N THR A 48 -2.97 8.33 -1.58
CA THR A 48 -1.70 8.68 -0.91
C THR A 48 -1.58 7.93 0.42
N ASP A 49 -2.63 7.93 1.23
CA ASP A 49 -2.65 7.19 2.49
C ASP A 49 -2.50 5.68 2.26
N GLY A 50 -3.21 5.14 1.27
CA GLY A 50 -3.12 3.74 0.90
C GLY A 50 -1.72 3.30 0.49
N SER A 51 -1.03 4.09 -0.34
CA SER A 51 0.27 3.72 -0.90
C SER A 51 1.41 3.72 0.12
N LEU A 52 1.30 4.47 1.22
CA LEU A 52 2.29 4.45 2.31
C LEU A 52 2.07 3.28 3.28
N GLN A 53 0.82 2.90 3.51
CA GLN A 53 0.49 1.86 4.48
C GLN A 53 0.80 0.46 3.95
N MET A 54 0.60 0.22 2.65
CA MET A 54 0.81 -1.12 2.06
C MET A 54 2.27 -1.61 2.17
N PRO A 55 3.30 -0.83 1.81
CA PRO A 55 4.69 -1.23 2.00
C PRO A 55 5.08 -1.41 3.47
N ARG A 56 4.42 -0.71 4.41
CA ARG A 56 4.66 -0.88 5.84
C ARG A 56 4.13 -2.23 6.33
N LEU A 57 2.91 -2.60 5.93
CA LEU A 57 2.34 -3.92 6.25
C LEU A 57 3.17 -5.05 5.65
N ARG A 58 3.65 -4.89 4.40
CA ARG A 58 4.57 -5.86 3.78
C ARG A 58 5.89 -5.98 4.52
N ARG A 59 6.53 -4.86 4.89
CA ARG A 59 7.74 -4.86 5.70
C ARG A 59 7.51 -5.52 7.07
N ALA A 60 6.38 -5.26 7.71
CA ALA A 60 6.01 -5.89 8.97
C ALA A 60 5.86 -7.41 8.81
N ALA A 61 5.21 -7.88 7.73
CA ALA A 61 5.09 -9.30 7.42
C ALA A 61 6.46 -9.96 7.21
N SER A 62 7.33 -9.35 6.41
CA SER A 62 8.70 -9.85 6.18
C SER A 62 9.53 -9.90 7.47
N HIS A 63 9.46 -8.85 8.29
CA HIS A 63 10.17 -8.81 9.58
C HIS A 63 9.65 -9.87 10.56
N PHE A 64 8.33 -10.07 10.60
CA PHE A 64 7.72 -11.10 11.42
C PHE A 64 8.19 -12.49 10.98
N LEU A 65 8.17 -12.78 9.68
CA LEU A 65 8.65 -14.06 9.16
C LEU A 65 10.14 -14.28 9.45
N ALA A 66 10.98 -13.28 9.22
CA ALA A 66 12.41 -13.35 9.54
C ALA A 66 12.68 -13.57 11.05
N THR A 67 11.78 -13.08 11.92
CA THR A 67 11.86 -13.33 13.36
C THR A 67 11.47 -14.76 13.68
N ARG A 68 10.40 -15.27 13.06
CA ARG A 68 9.93 -16.65 13.23
C ARG A 68 10.93 -17.68 12.71
N GLN A 69 11.61 -17.41 11.59
CA GLN A 69 12.70 -18.25 11.09
C GLN A 69 13.84 -18.39 12.11
N ARG A 70 14.23 -17.30 12.77
CA ARG A 70 15.28 -17.33 13.81
C ARG A 70 14.86 -18.16 15.02
N GLU A 71 13.61 -18.02 15.46
CA GLU A 71 13.06 -18.80 16.58
C GLU A 71 13.00 -20.30 16.26
N VAL A 72 12.54 -20.66 15.06
CA VAL A 72 12.49 -22.06 14.60
C VAL A 72 13.90 -22.63 14.49
N LEU A 73 14.84 -21.91 13.86
CA LEU A 73 16.23 -22.36 13.77
C LEU A 73 16.82 -22.60 15.15
N TYR A 74 16.62 -21.67 16.09
CA TYR A 74 17.09 -21.83 17.47
C TYR A 74 16.52 -23.11 18.11
N ALA A 75 15.21 -23.35 18.00
CA ALA A 75 14.59 -24.56 18.53
C ALA A 75 15.19 -25.85 17.94
N GLN A 76 15.43 -25.87 16.62
CA GLN A 76 16.03 -27.01 15.93
C GLN A 76 17.49 -27.22 16.35
N LEU A 77 18.27 -26.16 16.57
CA LEU A 77 19.64 -26.26 17.08
C LEU A 77 19.67 -26.80 18.51
N VAL A 78 18.79 -26.34 19.40
CA VAL A 78 18.68 -26.88 20.77
C VAL A 78 18.32 -28.36 20.77
N GLN A 79 17.39 -28.76 19.88
CA GLN A 79 16.94 -30.14 19.76
C GLN A 79 18.04 -31.08 19.21
N HIS A 80 18.79 -30.64 18.20
CA HIS A 80 19.73 -31.50 17.46
C HIS A 80 21.20 -31.34 17.89
N GLN A 81 21.54 -30.28 18.61
CA GLN A 81 22.88 -30.02 19.17
C GLN A 81 22.79 -29.69 20.67
N PRO A 82 22.33 -30.63 21.52
CA PRO A 82 22.14 -30.37 22.96
C PRO A 82 23.45 -30.19 23.73
N ALA A 83 24.59 -30.58 23.15
CA ALA A 83 25.91 -30.40 23.75
C ALA A 83 26.46 -28.98 23.56
N MET A 84 25.93 -28.22 22.59
CA MET A 84 26.28 -26.82 22.37
C MET A 84 25.63 -25.96 23.47
N CYS A 85 26.36 -24.96 23.98
CA CYS A 85 25.81 -24.09 25.00
C CYS A 85 24.84 -23.06 24.39
N ASP A 86 23.92 -22.55 25.22
CA ASP A 86 22.88 -21.62 24.77
C ASP A 86 23.44 -20.35 24.09
N ALA A 87 24.56 -19.82 24.61
CA ALA A 87 25.22 -18.65 24.04
C ALA A 87 25.75 -18.90 22.62
N ASP A 88 26.21 -20.13 22.34
CA ASP A 88 26.68 -20.53 21.02
C ASP A 88 25.51 -20.69 20.05
N HIS A 89 24.37 -21.25 20.51
CA HIS A 89 23.14 -21.32 19.70
C HIS A 89 22.68 -19.92 19.27
N VAL A 90 22.59 -18.99 20.21
CA VAL A 90 22.19 -17.60 19.93
C VAL A 90 23.16 -16.94 18.94
N THR A 91 24.46 -17.10 19.16
CA THR A 91 25.50 -16.53 18.29
C THR A 91 25.41 -17.09 16.88
N LEU A 92 25.21 -18.40 16.72
CA LEU A 92 25.07 -19.05 15.42
C LEU A 92 23.82 -18.56 14.67
N VAL A 93 22.67 -18.46 15.36
CA VAL A 93 21.42 -17.95 14.78
C VAL A 93 21.58 -16.50 14.33
N GLU A 94 22.23 -15.65 15.12
CA GLU A 94 22.49 -14.26 14.73
C GLU A 94 23.34 -14.16 13.47
N ARG A 95 24.49 -14.87 13.44
CA ARG A 95 25.41 -14.89 12.30
C ARG A 95 24.73 -15.44 11.05
N TRP A 96 23.96 -16.53 11.20
CA TRP A 96 23.14 -17.08 10.12
C TRP A 96 22.14 -16.06 9.58
N SER A 97 21.44 -15.34 10.47
CA SER A 97 20.45 -14.33 10.09
C SER A 97 21.05 -13.10 9.38
N ARG A 98 22.32 -12.79 9.63
CA ARG A 98 23.08 -11.76 8.89
C ARG A 98 23.54 -12.25 7.51
N GLY A 99 23.39 -13.54 7.23
CA GLY A 99 23.80 -14.16 5.98
C GLY A 99 25.28 -14.48 5.89
N GLU A 100 25.98 -14.63 7.04
CA GLU A 100 27.39 -15.00 7.05
C GLU A 100 27.59 -16.39 6.43
N PRO A 101 28.48 -16.54 5.43
CA PRO A 101 28.60 -17.78 4.65
C PRO A 101 29.03 -18.97 5.52
N ASP A 102 29.94 -18.75 6.47
CA ASP A 102 30.44 -19.80 7.36
C ASP A 102 29.33 -20.30 8.29
N ALA A 103 28.51 -19.39 8.83
CA ALA A 103 27.38 -19.74 9.69
C ALA A 103 26.29 -20.49 8.91
N LYS A 104 26.05 -20.12 7.65
CA LYS A 104 25.15 -20.88 6.76
C LYS A 104 25.66 -22.29 6.50
N ALA A 105 26.94 -22.46 6.21
CA ALA A 105 27.53 -23.78 6.00
C ALA A 105 27.44 -24.64 7.27
N GLU A 106 27.72 -24.06 8.44
CA GLU A 106 27.61 -24.73 9.74
C GLU A 106 26.17 -25.19 10.04
N VAL A 107 25.19 -24.29 9.89
CA VAL A 107 23.77 -24.63 10.05
C VAL A 107 23.35 -25.71 9.06
N ALA A 108 23.75 -25.62 7.79
CA ALA A 108 23.42 -26.62 6.78
C ALA A 108 23.95 -28.02 7.15
N VAL A 109 25.17 -28.12 7.70
CA VAL A 109 25.73 -29.40 8.17
C VAL A 109 24.93 -29.94 9.37
N ILE A 110 24.59 -29.09 10.34
CA ILE A 110 23.80 -29.49 11.52
C ILE A 110 22.41 -30.00 11.10
N LEU A 111 21.74 -29.28 10.21
CA LEU A 111 20.42 -29.68 9.69
C LEU A 111 20.53 -30.99 8.90
N GLN A 112 21.54 -31.13 8.05
CA GLN A 112 21.74 -32.35 7.26
C GLN A 112 21.96 -33.58 8.14
N GLN A 113 22.71 -33.45 9.24
CA GLN A 113 22.88 -34.54 10.23
C GLN A 113 21.55 -34.98 10.86
N ALA A 114 20.59 -34.07 10.97
CA ALA A 114 19.23 -34.34 11.43
C ALA A 114 18.27 -34.81 10.32
N GLY A 115 18.73 -34.91 9.06
CA GLY A 115 17.88 -35.20 7.91
C GLY A 115 16.97 -34.03 7.51
N LEU A 116 17.31 -32.82 7.93
CA LEU A 116 16.60 -31.57 7.64
C LEU A 116 17.38 -30.71 6.64
N THR A 117 16.69 -29.71 6.12
CA THR A 117 17.20 -28.69 5.21
C THR A 117 16.77 -27.29 5.65
N GLU A 118 17.38 -26.25 5.08
CA GLU A 118 16.92 -24.87 5.35
C GLU A 118 15.45 -24.66 4.95
N PHE A 119 14.95 -25.42 3.96
CA PHE A 119 13.55 -25.36 3.56
C PHE A 119 12.60 -25.83 4.67
N ASP A 120 13.00 -26.81 5.50
CA ASP A 120 12.18 -27.26 6.62
C ASP A 120 12.00 -26.14 7.65
N ILE A 121 13.07 -25.39 7.93
CA ILE A 121 13.04 -24.20 8.80
C ILE A 121 12.11 -23.12 8.23
N GLU A 122 12.21 -22.83 6.94
CA GLU A 122 11.36 -21.85 6.28
C GLU A 122 9.89 -22.28 6.32
N SER A 123 9.61 -23.55 6.02
CA SER A 123 8.25 -24.09 5.99
C SER A 123 7.59 -24.04 7.36
N GLU A 124 8.30 -24.45 8.41
CA GLU A 124 7.82 -24.42 9.79
C GLU A 124 7.60 -22.97 10.25
N ALA A 125 8.54 -22.06 9.92
CA ALA A 125 8.38 -20.64 10.23
C ALA A 125 7.16 -20.02 9.55
N VAL A 126 6.87 -20.38 8.29
CA VAL A 126 5.67 -19.94 7.58
C VAL A 126 4.42 -20.50 8.23
N LEU A 127 4.36 -21.80 8.51
CA LEU A 127 3.21 -22.45 9.14
C LEU A 127 2.88 -21.83 10.51
N ASN A 128 3.90 -21.60 11.33
CA ASN A 128 3.78 -20.93 12.62
C ASN A 128 3.37 -19.46 12.50
N SER A 129 3.62 -18.84 11.34
CA SER A 129 3.28 -17.44 11.06
C SER A 129 1.91 -17.25 10.41
N LEU A 130 1.28 -18.31 9.90
CA LEU A 130 0.06 -18.22 9.08
C LEU A 130 -1.06 -17.37 9.70
N PRO A 131 -1.43 -17.54 11.00
CA PRO A 131 -2.51 -16.74 11.58
C PRO A 131 -2.22 -15.23 11.52
N THR A 132 -0.99 -14.82 11.82
CA THR A 132 -0.58 -13.42 11.78
C THR A 132 -0.48 -12.91 10.34
N LEU A 133 0.06 -13.71 9.42
CA LEU A 133 0.14 -13.34 8.00
C LEU A 133 -1.26 -13.16 7.38
N ILE A 134 -2.22 -14.02 7.73
CA ILE A 134 -3.61 -13.89 7.31
C ILE A 134 -4.22 -12.58 7.83
N GLN A 135 -3.99 -12.22 9.10
CA GLN A 135 -4.48 -10.96 9.66
C GLN A 135 -3.86 -9.74 8.94
N LEU A 136 -2.55 -9.78 8.65
CA LEU A 136 -1.88 -8.73 7.89
C LEU A 136 -2.43 -8.61 6.46
N GLU A 137 -2.74 -9.73 5.81
CA GLU A 137 -3.36 -9.77 4.49
C GLU A 137 -4.78 -9.20 4.52
N GLN A 138 -5.58 -9.57 5.53
CA GLN A 138 -6.92 -9.00 5.75
C GLN A 138 -6.89 -7.48 5.98
N LEU A 139 -5.81 -6.94 6.55
CA LEU A 139 -5.61 -5.49 6.68
C LEU A 139 -5.18 -4.81 5.36
N GLN A 140 -4.57 -5.55 4.44
CA GLN A 140 -4.16 -5.07 3.11
C GLN A 140 -5.31 -5.10 2.10
N ALA A 141 -6.12 -6.16 2.09
CA ALA A 141 -7.22 -6.35 1.16
C ALA A 141 -8.16 -5.13 1.01
N PRO A 142 -8.69 -4.51 2.08
CA PRO A 142 -9.57 -3.35 1.94
C PRO A 142 -8.84 -2.12 1.39
N LYS A 143 -7.52 -1.99 1.58
CA LYS A 143 -6.74 -0.87 1.02
C LYS A 143 -6.56 -1.03 -0.48
N ALA A 144 -6.27 -2.24 -0.94
CA ALA A 144 -6.21 -2.55 -2.37
C ALA A 144 -7.57 -2.30 -3.04
N ALA A 145 -8.67 -2.79 -2.44
CA ALA A 145 -10.01 -2.57 -2.94
C ALA A 145 -10.40 -1.07 -3.00
N ARG A 146 -10.05 -0.28 -1.96
CA ARG A 146 -10.29 1.17 -1.96
C ARG A 146 -9.50 1.88 -3.06
N ARG A 147 -8.25 1.49 -3.30
CA ARG A 147 -7.42 2.04 -4.38
C ARG A 147 -8.08 1.83 -5.73
N ASP A 148 -8.49 0.59 -6.01
CA ASP A 148 -9.08 0.24 -7.29
C ASP A 148 -10.44 0.95 -7.48
N LYS A 149 -11.24 1.06 -6.40
CA LYS A 149 -12.49 1.84 -6.40
C LYS A 149 -12.25 3.34 -6.63
N ALA A 150 -11.23 3.94 -6.02
CA ALA A 150 -10.90 5.35 -6.20
C ALA A 150 -10.48 5.66 -7.64
N LEU A 151 -9.64 4.81 -8.24
CA LEU A 151 -9.24 4.96 -9.65
C LEU A 151 -10.44 4.84 -10.60
N LEU A 152 -11.32 3.86 -10.36
CA LEU A 152 -12.55 3.70 -11.13
C LEU A 152 -13.49 4.92 -10.96
N ALA A 153 -13.62 5.42 -9.73
CA ALA A 153 -14.45 6.60 -9.43
C ALA A 153 -13.95 7.85 -10.16
N ILE A 154 -12.63 8.10 -10.16
CA ILE A 154 -12.03 9.20 -10.93
C ILE A 154 -12.32 9.05 -12.43
N ALA A 155 -12.16 7.85 -12.98
CA ALA A 155 -12.41 7.60 -14.40
C ALA A 155 -13.89 7.82 -14.77
N LEU A 156 -14.81 7.32 -13.94
CA LEU A 156 -16.25 7.49 -14.14
C LEU A 156 -16.66 8.96 -14.03
N HIS A 157 -16.16 9.66 -13.00
CA HIS A 157 -16.43 11.08 -12.77
C HIS A 157 -16.04 11.94 -13.98
N ARG A 158 -14.84 11.72 -14.51
CA ARG A 158 -14.36 12.41 -15.73
C ARG A 158 -15.23 12.12 -16.95
N ARG A 159 -15.69 10.88 -17.11
CA ARG A 159 -16.58 10.48 -18.21
C ARG A 159 -17.92 11.21 -18.11
N MET A 160 -18.51 11.28 -16.93
CA MET A 160 -19.77 11.98 -16.69
C MET A 160 -19.64 13.48 -16.99
N GLN A 161 -18.57 14.13 -16.50
CA GLN A 161 -18.31 15.55 -16.80
C GLN A 161 -18.17 15.82 -18.30
N ALA A 162 -17.46 14.97 -19.03
CA ALA A 162 -17.31 15.11 -20.48
C ALA A 162 -18.67 14.95 -21.20
N GLN A 163 -19.51 14.00 -20.77
CA GLN A 163 -20.86 13.81 -21.32
C GLN A 163 -21.76 15.02 -21.05
N ASP A 164 -21.77 15.54 -19.82
CA ASP A 164 -22.54 16.72 -19.46
C ASP A 164 -22.12 17.95 -20.27
N GLN A 165 -20.81 18.11 -20.52
CA GLN A 165 -20.31 19.21 -21.35
C GLN A 165 -20.79 19.11 -22.79
N VAL A 166 -20.77 17.91 -23.39
CA VAL A 166 -21.30 17.67 -24.74
C VAL A 166 -22.80 17.98 -24.81
N LEU A 167 -23.58 17.53 -23.82
CA LEU A 167 -25.02 17.77 -23.77
C LEU A 167 -25.36 19.27 -23.61
N ARG A 168 -24.58 20.00 -22.80
CA ARG A 168 -24.75 21.45 -22.65
C ARG A 168 -24.49 22.18 -23.97
N LEU A 169 -23.39 21.87 -24.64
CA LEU A 169 -23.06 22.46 -25.94
C LEU A 169 -24.12 22.16 -27.01
N ALA A 170 -24.66 20.93 -27.04
CA ALA A 170 -25.73 20.57 -27.97
C ALA A 170 -27.03 21.35 -27.69
N ARG A 171 -27.37 21.58 -26.41
CA ARG A 171 -28.53 22.38 -26.02
C ARG A 171 -28.38 23.85 -26.42
N ASP A 172 -27.21 24.43 -26.16
CA ASP A 172 -26.93 25.83 -26.48
C ASP A 172 -26.99 26.08 -28.01
N ASN A 173 -26.49 25.13 -28.81
CA ASN A 173 -26.57 25.20 -30.26
C ASN A 173 -28.01 25.16 -30.78
N ASN A 174 -28.88 24.30 -30.22
CA ASN A 174 -30.28 24.22 -30.62
C ASN A 174 -31.10 25.46 -30.24
N CYS A 175 -30.72 26.19 -29.18
CA CYS A 175 -31.37 27.47 -28.83
C CYS A 175 -30.99 28.60 -29.81
N ASN A 176 -29.79 28.58 -30.37
CA ASN A 176 -29.34 29.62 -31.31
C ASN A 176 -29.90 29.45 -32.73
N THR A 177 -30.28 28.23 -33.14
CA THR A 177 -30.86 27.98 -34.47
C THR A 177 -32.34 28.36 -34.60
N GLY A 178 -33.06 28.60 -33.50
CA GLY A 178 -34.49 28.91 -33.50
C GLY A 178 -34.87 30.38 -33.74
N THR A 179 -33.90 31.28 -33.93
CA THR A 179 -34.15 32.75 -34.01
C THR A 179 -33.91 33.35 -35.41
N LEU A 180 -33.64 32.54 -36.44
CA LEU A 180 -33.35 33.04 -37.81
C LEU A 180 -34.39 32.66 -38.89
N GLU A 181 -35.49 32.00 -38.55
CA GLU A 181 -36.60 31.74 -39.48
C GLU A 181 -37.82 32.61 -39.11
N GLY A 182 -37.75 33.90 -39.43
CA GLY A 182 -38.82 34.85 -39.13
C GLY A 182 -38.65 36.23 -39.73
N SER A 183 -38.00 36.36 -40.89
CA SER A 183 -37.97 37.59 -41.68
C SER A 183 -37.72 37.22 -43.13
N SER A 184 -38.81 37.11 -43.88
CA SER A 184 -38.96 37.42 -45.31
C SER A 184 -40.17 36.68 -45.86
N LEU A 185 -41.36 37.16 -45.50
CA LEU A 185 -42.53 37.05 -46.37
C LEU A 185 -42.51 38.33 -47.23
N GLU A 186 -41.71 38.31 -48.29
CA GLU A 186 -41.86 39.27 -49.40
C GLU A 186 -43.27 39.08 -49.96
N GLN A 187 -44.12 40.08 -49.77
CA GLN A 187 -45.36 40.20 -50.54
C GLN A 187 -44.98 40.55 -51.99
N PRO A 188 -45.47 39.81 -53.00
CA PRO A 188 -45.33 40.26 -54.38
C PRO A 188 -46.24 41.48 -54.64
N PRO A 189 -45.79 42.43 -55.48
CA PRO A 189 -46.65 43.53 -55.92
C PRO A 189 -47.73 42.97 -56.86
N SER A 190 -49.00 43.19 -56.49
CA SER A 190 -50.12 43.01 -57.42
C SER A 190 -50.16 44.23 -58.34
N ASP A 191 -49.68 44.04 -59.56
CA ASP A 191 -49.89 44.96 -60.66
C ASP A 191 -51.32 44.85 -61.23
N ASP A 192 -51.84 46.02 -61.57
CA ASP A 192 -53.11 46.32 -62.20
C ASP A 192 -53.45 45.48 -63.45
N GLN A 193 -54.75 45.15 -63.58
CA GLN A 193 -55.54 45.30 -64.83
C GLN A 193 -57.04 45.12 -64.59
#